data_AF-A0A525C8G7-F1
#
_entry.id   AF-A0A525C8G7-F1
#
_cell.length_a   1.000
_cell.length_b   1.000
_cell.length_c   1.000
_cell.angle_alpha   90.00
_cell.angle_beta   90.00
_cell.angle_gamma   90.00
#
_symmetry.space_group_name_H-M   'P 1'
#
loop_
_entity.id
_entity.type
_entity.pdbx_description
1 polymer ?
#
loop_
_entity_poly.entity_id
_entity_poly.type
_entity_poly.pdbx_seq_one_letter_code
_entity_poly.pdbx_strand_id
1 'polypeptide(L)'
;MKLLKLFIVISIGISIFLSGYTIELVHRTNFFNTSTSIGLDVIIGFHLLSAFVICVLIIGIIKKVLSHIFLILVFIIATTAEGTFLGSNFSGNIWHITKDGSKNLSEYISGTH
;
A
#
# COMPACT_ATOMS: atom_id res chain seq x y z
N MET A 1 4.64 -24.68 14.29
CA MET A 1 3.36 -24.46 13.56
C MET A 1 2.48 -23.36 14.19
N LYS A 2 2.34 -23.27 15.51
CA LYS A 2 1.49 -22.24 16.17
C LYS A 2 1.89 -20.79 15.82
N LEU A 3 3.18 -20.50 15.81
CA LEU A 3 3.71 -19.16 15.48
C LEU A 3 3.42 -18.76 14.01
N LEU A 4 3.63 -19.67 13.05
CA LEU A 4 3.31 -19.40 11.64
C LEU A 4 1.82 -19.13 11.42
N LYS A 5 0.95 -19.89 12.10
CA LYS A 5 -0.50 -19.68 12.04
C LYS A 5 -0.87 -18.29 12.59
N LEU A 6 -0.23 -17.85 13.67
CA LEU A 6 -0.42 -16.49 14.21
C LEU A 6 -0.01 -15.43 13.18
N PHE A 7 1.17 -15.56 12.56
CA PHE A 7 1.59 -14.62 11.52
C PHE A 7 0.62 -14.56 10.35
N ILE A 8 0.11 -15.71 9.89
CA ILE A 8 -0.88 -15.76 8.82
C ILE A 8 -2.19 -15.04 9.22
N VAL A 9 -2.68 -15.25 10.44
CA VAL A 9 -3.87 -14.57 10.95
C VAL A 9 -3.67 -13.05 11.00
N ILE A 10 -2.51 -12.60 11.47
CA ILE A 10 -2.15 -11.18 11.48
C ILE A 10 -2.08 -10.64 10.05
N SER A 11 -1.42 -11.36 9.13
CA SER A 11 -1.32 -10.99 7.72
C SER A 11 -2.68 -10.86 7.06
N ILE A 12 -3.66 -11.71 7.38
CA ILE A 12 -5.04 -11.58 6.87
C ILE A 12 -5.65 -10.23 7.27
N GLY A 13 -5.53 -9.85 8.55
CA GLY A 13 -6.01 -8.55 9.03
C GLY A 13 -5.31 -7.38 8.35
N ILE A 14 -4.00 -7.47 8.18
CA ILE A 14 -3.20 -6.44 7.49
C ILE A 14 -3.60 -6.34 6.02
N SER A 15 -3.84 -7.46 5.32
CA SER A 15 -4.31 -7.44 3.92
C SER A 15 -5.60 -6.64 3.79
N ILE A 16 -6.57 -6.85 4.69
CA ILE A 16 -7.84 -6.11 4.68
C ILE A 16 -7.60 -4.62 4.91
N PHE A 17 -6.76 -4.27 5.88
CA PHE A 17 -6.40 -2.87 6.16
C PHE A 17 -5.75 -2.20 4.94
N LEU A 18 -4.76 -2.85 4.32
CA LEU A 18 -4.06 -2.33 3.14
C LEU A 18 -5.04 -2.14 1.96
N SER A 19 -5.92 -3.11 1.71
CA SER A 19 -6.96 -2.96 0.69
C SER A 19 -7.91 -1.79 0.97
N GLY A 20 -8.32 -1.62 2.24
CA GLY A 20 -9.16 -0.49 2.65
C GLY A 20 -8.48 0.86 2.40
N TYR A 21 -7.19 0.97 2.76
CA TYR A 21 -6.40 2.17 2.50
C TYR A 21 -6.23 2.45 1.00
N THR A 22 -5.99 1.42 0.19
CA THR A 22 -5.92 1.57 -1.27
C THR A 22 -7.26 2.07 -1.83
N ILE A 23 -8.40 1.50 -1.42
CA ILE A 23 -9.73 1.95 -1.84
C ILE A 23 -9.95 3.42 -1.48
N GLU A 24 -9.58 3.82 -0.26
CA GLU A 24 -9.66 5.21 0.16
C GLU A 24 -8.83 6.12 -0.75
N LEU A 25 -7.61 5.72 -1.12
CA LEU A 25 -6.77 6.46 -2.06
C LEU A 25 -7.37 6.54 -3.47
N VAL A 26 -7.99 5.47 -3.96
CA VAL A 26 -8.72 5.48 -5.23
C VAL A 26 -9.84 6.52 -5.18
N HIS A 27 -10.60 6.59 -4.09
CA HIS A 27 -11.64 7.60 -3.93
C HIS A 27 -11.06 9.02 -3.82
N ARG A 28 -9.99 9.22 -3.04
CA ARG A 28 -9.31 10.52 -2.88
C ARG A 28 -8.75 11.05 -4.19
N THR A 29 -8.30 10.16 -5.07
CA THR A 29 -7.80 10.52 -6.41
C THR A 29 -8.91 10.63 -7.46
N ASN A 30 -10.19 10.58 -7.05
CA ASN A 30 -11.35 10.55 -7.92
C ASN A 30 -11.21 9.47 -9.01
N PHE A 31 -10.93 8.24 -8.59
CA PHE A 31 -10.66 7.09 -9.46
C PHE A 31 -9.53 7.35 -10.46
N PHE A 32 -8.38 7.82 -9.95
CA PHE A 32 -7.18 8.11 -10.74
C PHE A 32 -7.30 9.27 -11.75
N ASN A 33 -8.35 10.10 -11.66
CA ASN A 33 -8.48 11.31 -12.49
C ASN A 33 -7.68 12.49 -11.94
N THR A 34 -7.32 12.45 -10.65
CA THR A 34 -6.54 13.49 -9.96
C THR A 34 -5.36 12.88 -9.22
N SER A 35 -4.43 13.71 -8.79
CA SER A 35 -3.27 13.27 -8.00
C SER A 35 -3.40 13.70 -6.55
N THR A 36 -2.80 12.91 -5.65
CA THR A 36 -2.73 13.22 -4.23
C THR A 36 -1.30 13.02 -3.72
N SER A 37 -0.90 13.89 -2.81
CA SER A 37 0.40 13.80 -2.16
C SER A 37 0.29 13.08 -0.82
N ILE A 38 1.17 12.11 -0.58
CA ILE A 38 1.31 11.45 0.73
C ILE A 38 2.78 11.43 1.18
N GLY A 39 3.01 11.10 2.45
CA GLY A 39 4.36 10.99 3.00
C GLY A 39 5.18 9.90 2.30
N LEU A 40 6.47 10.15 2.09
CA LEU A 40 7.38 9.16 1.51
C LEU A 40 7.52 7.92 2.40
N ASP A 41 7.50 8.12 3.72
CA ASP A 41 7.45 7.08 4.74
C ASP A 41 6.21 6.20 4.61
N VAL A 42 5.06 6.79 4.26
CA VAL A 42 3.81 6.06 4.02
C VAL A 42 3.90 5.21 2.75
N ILE A 43 4.47 5.74 1.66
CA ILE A 43 4.68 5.01 0.40
C ILE A 43 5.58 3.79 0.64
N ILE A 44 6.76 4.01 1.23
CA ILE A 44 7.73 2.95 1.51
C ILE A 44 7.13 1.93 2.49
N GLY A 45 6.48 2.41 3.54
CA GLY A 45 5.83 1.57 4.54
C GLY A 45 4.76 0.67 3.95
N PHE A 46 3.96 1.19 3.02
CA PHE A 46 2.94 0.41 2.31
C PHE A 46 3.58 -0.75 1.52
N HIS A 47 4.57 -0.45 0.67
CA HIS A 47 5.26 -1.47 -0.15
C HIS A 47 5.97 -2.54 0.69
N LEU A 48 6.66 -2.15 1.76
CA LEU A 48 7.35 -3.10 2.61
C LEU A 48 6.37 -4.00 3.37
N LEU A 49 5.28 -3.42 3.89
CA LEU A 49 4.28 -4.16 4.64
C LEU A 49 3.49 -5.12 3.74
N SER A 50 3.11 -4.67 2.55
CA SER A 50 2.41 -5.51 1.56
C SER A 50 3.31 -6.66 1.08
N ALA A 51 4.59 -6.39 0.77
CA ALA A 51 5.55 -7.42 0.39
C ALA A 51 5.75 -8.46 1.50
N PHE A 52 5.86 -8.03 2.76
CA PHE A 52 5.92 -8.93 3.90
C PHE A 52 4.69 -9.83 4.01
N VAL A 53 3.48 -9.25 3.92
CA VAL A 53 2.21 -9.98 3.96
C VAL A 53 2.12 -11.01 2.85
N ILE A 54 2.47 -10.63 1.61
CA ILE A 54 2.48 -11.52 0.45
C ILE A 54 3.42 -12.70 0.69
N CYS A 55 4.64 -12.46 1.18
CA CYS A 55 5.60 -13.52 1.53
C CYS A 55 5.05 -14.50 2.58
N VAL A 56 4.44 -13.99 3.67
CA VAL A 56 3.85 -14.84 4.71
C VAL A 56 2.70 -15.68 4.16
N LEU A 57 1.85 -15.12 3.30
CA LEU A 57 0.74 -15.84 2.66
C LEU A 57 1.24 -16.94 1.72
N ILE A 58 2.29 -16.69 0.93
CA ILE A 58 2.93 -17.71 0.08
C ILE A 58 3.42 -18.89 0.93
N ILE A 59 4.13 -18.61 2.02
CA ILE A 59 4.58 -19.66 2.95
C ILE A 59 3.38 -20.41 3.53
N GLY A 60 2.31 -19.70 3.88
CA GLY A 60 1.07 -20.28 4.39
C GLY A 60 0.40 -21.26 3.41
N ILE A 61 0.36 -20.89 2.12
CA ILE A 61 -0.17 -21.73 1.04
C ILE A 61 0.70 -22.98 0.87
N ILE A 62 2.02 -22.84 0.76
CA ILE A 62 2.96 -23.97 0.59
C ILE A 62 2.88 -24.93 1.78
N LYS A 63 2.82 -24.40 3.01
CA LYS A 63 2.78 -25.18 4.25
C LYS A 63 1.39 -25.66 4.63
N LYS A 64 0.35 -25.35 3.83
CA LYS A 64 -1.02 -25.84 4.02
C LYS A 64 -1.58 -25.53 5.42
N VAL A 65 -1.25 -24.35 5.97
CA VAL A 65 -1.53 -24.03 7.39
C VAL A 65 -3.02 -23.78 7.66
N LEU A 66 -3.74 -23.30 6.65
CA LEU A 66 -5.19 -23.08 6.64
C LEU A 66 -5.78 -23.62 5.32
N SER A 67 -7.10 -23.50 5.14
CA SER A 67 -7.76 -23.84 3.86
C SER A 67 -7.08 -23.13 2.69
N HIS A 68 -6.71 -23.88 1.65
CA HIS A 68 -5.97 -23.33 0.50
C HIS A 68 -6.80 -22.30 -0.25
N ILE A 69 -8.08 -22.59 -0.48
CA ILE A 69 -9.00 -21.69 -1.18
C ILE A 69 -9.08 -20.35 -0.44
N PHE A 70 -9.16 -20.40 0.89
CA PHE A 70 -9.20 -19.20 1.71
C PHE A 70 -7.89 -18.41 1.65
N LEU A 71 -6.73 -19.07 1.76
CA LEU A 71 -5.44 -18.38 1.66
C LEU A 71 -5.20 -17.77 0.28
N ILE A 72 -5.64 -18.44 -0.79
CA ILE A 72 -5.58 -17.90 -2.16
C ILE A 72 -6.45 -16.66 -2.29
N LEU A 73 -7.66 -16.66 -1.72
CA LEU A 73 -8.53 -15.48 -1.74
C LEU A 73 -7.87 -14.27 -1.06
N VAL A 74 -7.30 -14.47 0.13
CA VAL A 74 -6.59 -13.41 0.86
C VAL A 74 -5.33 -12.96 0.11
N PHE A 75 -4.64 -13.89 -0.53
CA PHE A 75 -3.48 -13.58 -1.37
C PHE A 75 -3.86 -12.66 -2.53
N ILE A 76 -4.95 -12.94 -3.24
CA ILE A 76 -5.47 -12.09 -4.32
C ILE A 76 -5.80 -10.69 -3.80
N ILE A 77 -6.43 -10.59 -2.63
CA ILE A 77 -6.76 -9.30 -1.99
C ILE A 77 -5.47 -8.50 -1.72
N ALA A 78 -4.45 -9.12 -1.14
CA ALA A 78 -3.17 -8.48 -0.83
C ALA A 78 -2.43 -8.02 -2.09
N THR A 79 -2.32 -8.89 -3.10
CA THR A 79 -1.62 -8.55 -4.36
C THR A 79 -2.37 -7.51 -5.17
N THR A 80 -3.71 -7.50 -5.12
CA THR A 80 -4.52 -6.46 -5.78
C THR A 80 -4.30 -5.11 -5.11
N ALA A 81 -4.31 -5.06 -3.77
CA ALA A 81 -4.06 -3.81 -3.04
C ALA A 81 -2.69 -3.21 -3.37
N GLU A 82 -1.65 -4.05 -3.37
CA GLU A 82 -0.28 -3.66 -3.76
C GLU A 82 -0.20 -3.25 -5.24
N GLY A 83 -0.79 -4.03 -6.14
CA GLY A 83 -0.78 -3.72 -7.57
C GLY A 83 -1.47 -2.40 -7.89
N THR A 84 -2.62 -2.12 -7.27
CA THR A 84 -3.32 -0.84 -7.44
C THR A 84 -2.52 0.32 -6.85
N PHE A 85 -1.91 0.15 -5.67
CA PHE A 85 -1.08 1.19 -5.05
C PHE A 85 0.18 1.49 -5.90
N LEU A 86 0.91 0.45 -6.31
CA LEU A 86 2.06 0.56 -7.24
C LEU A 86 1.66 1.24 -8.54
N GLY A 87 0.56 0.81 -9.16
CA GLY A 87 0.06 1.41 -10.40
C GLY A 87 -0.21 2.91 -10.23
N SER A 88 -0.86 3.29 -9.13
CA SER A 88 -1.15 4.69 -8.79
C SER A 88 0.11 5.51 -8.53
N ASN A 89 1.15 4.90 -7.97
CA ASN A 89 2.41 5.57 -7.72
C ASN A 89 3.20 5.78 -9.02
N PHE A 90 3.25 4.77 -9.90
CA PHE A 90 3.91 4.88 -11.20
C PHE A 90 3.20 5.82 -12.17
N SER A 91 1.88 5.92 -12.10
CA SER A 91 1.11 6.87 -12.92
C SER A 91 1.17 8.32 -12.42
N GLY A 92 1.78 8.57 -11.26
CA GLY A 92 1.84 9.90 -10.64
C GLY A 92 0.52 10.33 -9.97
N ASN A 93 -0.47 9.45 -9.87
CA ASN A 93 -1.68 9.69 -9.08
C ASN A 93 -1.38 9.77 -7.57
N ILE A 94 -0.36 9.04 -7.12
CA ILE A 94 0.18 9.14 -5.77
C ILE A 94 1.65 9.53 -5.89
N TRP A 95 2.01 10.66 -5.29
CA TRP A 95 3.38 11.15 -5.28
C TRP A 95 3.73 11.69 -3.89
N HIS A 96 5.00 11.95 -3.64
CA HIS A 96 5.45 12.47 -2.34
C HIS A 96 5.81 13.95 -2.44
N ILE A 97 5.42 14.74 -1.44
CA ILE A 97 5.94 16.09 -1.27
C ILE A 97 7.27 15.99 -0.50
N THR A 98 8.37 16.36 -1.14
CA THR A 98 9.62 16.65 -0.44
C THR A 98 9.44 17.90 0.42
N LYS A 99 9.93 17.90 1.67
CA LYS A 99 9.88 19.07 2.56
C LYS A 99 10.45 20.34 1.89
N ASP A 100 11.39 20.20 0.95
CA ASP A 100 11.98 21.31 0.20
C ASP A 100 11.07 21.94 -0.88
N GLY A 101 10.04 21.23 -1.35
CA GLY A 101 9.07 21.79 -2.30
C GLY A 101 8.22 22.93 -1.70
N SER A 102 8.06 22.95 -0.37
CA SER A 102 7.36 24.03 0.34
C SER A 102 8.19 25.31 0.45
N LYS A 103 9.53 25.19 0.52
CA LYS A 103 10.45 26.34 0.58
C LYS A 103 10.58 27.05 -0.75
N ASN A 104 10.64 26.28 -1.85
CA ASN A 104 10.71 26.85 -3.20
C ASN A 104 9.42 27.58 -3.61
N LEU A 105 8.26 27.15 -3.11
CA LEU A 105 7.00 27.85 -3.35
C LEU A 105 6.94 29.19 -2.60
N SER A 106 7.44 29.25 -1.36
CA SER A 106 7.54 30.51 -0.62
C SER A 106 8.53 31.49 -1.23
N GLU A 107 9.68 31.02 -1.74
CA GLU A 107 10.66 31.89 -2.43
C GLU A 107 10.14 32.40 -3.78
N TYR A 108 9.36 31.61 -4.51
CA TYR A 108 8.71 32.04 -5.74
C TYR A 108 7.60 33.09 -5.49
N ILE A 109 6.86 32.95 -4.38
CA ILE A 109 5.81 33.92 -3.99
C ILE A 109 6.40 35.18 -3.34
N SER A 110 7.56 35.09 -2.67
CA SER A 110 8.25 36.26 -2.07
C SER A 110 9.23 36.96 -3.02
N GLY A 111 9.46 36.41 -4.22
CA GLY A 111 10.42 36.91 -5.21
C GLY A 111 9.90 38.01 -6.14
N THR A 112 8.76 38.63 -5.84
CA THR A 112 8.27 39.82 -6.55
C THR A 112 8.61 41.10 -5.80
N HIS A 113 9.87 41.54 -5.92
CA HIS A 113 10.24 42.96 -5.80
C HIS A 113 11.41 43.27 -6.74
#